data_AF-A0A7X0HG42-F1
#
_entry.id   AF-A0A7X0HG42-F1
#
_cell.length_a   1.000
_cell.length_b   1.000
_cell.length_c   1.000
_cell.angle_alpha   90.00
_cell.angle_beta   90.00
_cell.angle_gamma   90.00
#
_symmetry.space_group_name_H-M   'P 1'
#
loop_
_entity.id
_entity.type
_entity.pdbx_description
1 polymer ?
#
loop_
_entity_poly.entity_id
_entity_poly.type
_entity_poly.pdbx_seq_one_letter_code
_entity_poly.pdbx_strand_id
1 'polypeptide(L)'
;MTDLSDQPAQNAQSDRTLPYRMFRLTVLRTERLSPSLLRVTFGGDGRDGGNGLDAFRSGGRDQSLSLFLPHPGQPEPILPPETDPDWFTSYRTMDADVRAVMRSYTVRAQRTQPAPEIDIDFALHPDGGPACRWAERAAPGHRVAVLGPAVPDNTGVRFRPAPDTDQVVLWADETALPAASAALEQLPADMPVTAWITVQHAQDALALKAPAGARITYLVRDEQAPGPAEALAAAELPDAVAPYVWIAGEASCVRALRRHFVNDRGYDRRRVTFTGYWRQGLTEDGLREATSEHEVS
;
A
#
# COMPACT_ATOMS: atom_id res chain seq x y z
N MET A 1 -14.47 -62.12 -23.17
CA MET A 1 -14.56 -61.38 -24.45
C MET A 1 -15.59 -60.28 -24.22
N THR A 2 -15.29 -59.04 -24.64
CA THR A 2 -15.97 -57.76 -24.34
C THR A 2 -15.78 -57.26 -22.88
N ASP A 3 -15.34 -56.04 -22.55
CA ASP A 3 -14.82 -54.91 -23.32
C ASP A 3 -14.10 -53.93 -22.37
N LEU A 4 -13.08 -53.23 -22.87
CA LEU A 4 -12.45 -52.06 -22.24
C LEU A 4 -13.21 -50.81 -22.69
N SER A 5 -13.77 -49.98 -21.79
CA SER A 5 -13.96 -48.56 -22.09
C SER A 5 -14.12 -47.70 -20.82
N ASP A 6 -13.19 -46.75 -20.67
CA ASP A 6 -13.32 -45.41 -20.09
C ASP A 6 -14.02 -45.20 -18.73
N GLN A 7 -13.19 -45.14 -17.68
CA GLN A 7 -13.40 -44.12 -16.65
C GLN A 7 -12.72 -42.83 -17.11
N PRO A 8 -13.44 -41.71 -17.29
CA PRO A 8 -12.76 -40.44 -17.49
C PRO A 8 -12.02 -40.07 -16.20
N ALA A 9 -10.71 -39.92 -16.33
CA ALA A 9 -9.85 -39.32 -15.32
C ALA A 9 -10.44 -37.95 -14.94
N GLN A 10 -10.84 -37.83 -13.67
CA GLN A 10 -11.20 -36.55 -13.07
C GLN A 10 -9.93 -35.68 -13.02
N ASN A 11 -9.72 -34.86 -14.04
CA ASN A 11 -8.83 -33.71 -13.97
C ASN A 11 -9.45 -32.70 -13.00
N ALA A 12 -9.23 -32.92 -11.71
CA ALA A 12 -9.37 -31.89 -10.69
C ALA A 12 -8.18 -30.93 -10.79
N GLN A 13 -8.13 -30.15 -11.88
CA GLN A 13 -7.33 -28.94 -11.92
C GLN A 13 -8.05 -27.97 -10.97
N SER A 14 -7.65 -27.95 -9.70
CA SER A 14 -8.13 -26.95 -8.75
C SER A 14 -7.86 -25.57 -9.35
N ASP A 15 -8.92 -24.82 -9.65
CA ASP A 15 -8.86 -23.43 -10.10
C ASP A 15 -8.29 -22.58 -8.95
N ARG A 16 -6.96 -22.58 -8.80
CA ARG A 16 -6.26 -21.76 -7.83
C ARG A 16 -6.22 -20.35 -8.39
N THR A 17 -7.21 -19.54 -8.02
CA THR A 17 -7.19 -18.10 -8.25
C THR A 17 -5.87 -17.53 -7.75
N LEU A 18 -5.09 -16.94 -8.66
CA LEU A 18 -3.85 -16.26 -8.30
C LEU A 18 -4.16 -15.11 -7.32
N PRO A 19 -3.36 -14.90 -6.26
CA PRO A 19 -3.65 -13.88 -5.27
C PRO A 19 -3.60 -12.46 -5.83
N TYR A 20 -2.85 -12.25 -6.92
CA TYR A 20 -2.76 -11.01 -7.65
C TYR A 20 -3.04 -11.20 -9.14
N ARG A 21 -3.64 -10.19 -9.75
CA ARG A 21 -3.94 -10.15 -11.20
C ARG A 21 -3.65 -8.75 -11.75
N MET A 22 -3.43 -8.67 -13.07
CA MET A 22 -3.33 -7.40 -13.77
C MET A 22 -4.74 -6.84 -14.02
N PHE A 23 -4.92 -5.56 -13.71
CA PHE A 23 -6.13 -4.79 -13.91
C PHE A 23 -5.83 -3.55 -14.75
N ARG A 24 -6.57 -3.32 -15.83
CA ARG A 24 -6.48 -2.07 -16.60
C ARG A 24 -7.53 -1.11 -16.10
N LEU A 25 -7.09 0.03 -15.57
CA LEU A 25 -7.95 0.99 -14.90
C LEU A 25 -7.89 2.36 -15.58
N THR A 26 -8.96 3.12 -15.39
CA THR A 26 -9.08 4.48 -15.88
C THR A 26 -9.37 5.40 -14.71
N VAL A 27 -8.73 6.57 -14.69
CA VAL A 27 -9.05 7.64 -13.74
C VAL A 27 -10.50 8.06 -13.97
N LEU A 28 -11.29 8.03 -12.91
CA LEU A 28 -12.66 8.57 -12.90
C LEU A 28 -12.68 10.01 -12.41
N ARG A 29 -11.88 10.31 -11.39
CA ARG A 29 -11.78 11.63 -10.76
C ARG A 29 -10.52 11.76 -9.92
N THR A 30 -10.20 13.00 -9.58
CA THR A 30 -9.10 13.39 -8.69
C THR A 30 -9.61 14.35 -7.63
N GLU A 31 -9.07 14.26 -6.42
CA GLU A 31 -9.41 15.12 -5.29
C GLU A 31 -8.13 15.50 -4.53
N ARG A 32 -7.88 16.81 -4.36
CA ARG A 32 -6.76 17.30 -3.54
C ARG A 32 -7.23 17.34 -2.09
N LEU A 33 -6.77 16.39 -1.28
CA LEU A 33 -7.15 16.26 0.13
C LEU A 33 -6.42 17.27 1.01
N SER A 34 -5.17 17.57 0.66
CA SER A 34 -4.32 18.54 1.33
C SER A 34 -3.22 19.02 0.36
N PRO A 35 -2.35 19.97 0.75
CA PRO A 35 -1.23 20.39 -0.09
C PRO A 35 -0.34 19.22 -0.52
N SER A 36 -0.11 18.22 0.32
CA SER A 36 0.79 17.09 0.02
C SER A 36 0.08 15.79 -0.32
N LEU A 37 -1.26 15.75 -0.39
CA LEU A 37 -1.99 14.49 -0.63
C LEU A 37 -3.08 14.66 -1.70
N LEU A 38 -2.98 13.85 -2.76
CA LEU A 38 -3.95 13.80 -3.86
C LEU A 38 -4.56 12.41 -3.95
N ARG A 39 -5.88 12.30 -3.83
CA ARG A 39 -6.62 11.09 -4.12
C ARG A 39 -6.93 10.99 -5.60
N VAL A 40 -6.66 9.82 -6.19
CA VAL A 40 -7.12 9.47 -7.53
C VAL A 40 -8.06 8.27 -7.39
N THR A 41 -9.29 8.43 -7.88
CA THR A 41 -10.24 7.33 -7.95
C THR A 41 -10.17 6.69 -9.32
N PHE A 42 -9.98 5.38 -9.33
CA PHE A 42 -9.90 4.55 -10.51
C PHE A 42 -11.12 3.66 -10.62
N GLY A 43 -11.58 3.48 -11.85
CA GLY A 43 -12.61 2.51 -12.21
C GLY A 43 -12.25 1.83 -13.52
N GLY A 44 -13.25 1.25 -14.15
CA GLY A 44 -13.10 0.62 -15.45
C GLY A 44 -13.94 -0.65 -15.54
N ASP A 45 -14.65 -0.77 -16.66
CA ASP A 45 -15.49 -1.91 -17.04
C ASP A 45 -14.70 -3.00 -17.79
N GLY A 46 -13.37 -2.87 -17.87
CA GLY A 46 -12.53 -3.82 -18.62
C GLY A 46 -12.61 -3.65 -20.14
N ARG A 47 -12.98 -2.46 -20.65
CA ARG A 47 -12.90 -2.12 -22.09
C ARG A 47 -11.60 -2.60 -22.73
N ASP A 48 -11.71 -3.01 -23.99
CA ASP A 48 -10.65 -3.59 -24.83
C ASP A 48 -10.13 -4.95 -24.34
N GLY A 49 -10.99 -5.74 -23.67
CA GLY A 49 -10.66 -7.10 -23.22
C GLY A 49 -9.78 -7.15 -21.98
N GLY A 50 -9.63 -6.04 -21.25
CA GLY A 50 -8.91 -5.97 -19.98
C GLY A 50 -9.75 -6.48 -18.80
N ASN A 51 -9.08 -6.89 -17.73
CA ASN A 51 -9.77 -7.14 -16.46
C ASN A 51 -10.07 -5.80 -15.77
N GLY A 52 -11.33 -5.38 -15.75
CA GLY A 52 -11.82 -4.29 -14.89
C GLY A 52 -11.83 -4.69 -13.42
N LEU A 53 -12.44 -3.88 -12.54
CA LEU A 53 -12.41 -4.12 -11.09
C LEU A 53 -13.32 -5.25 -10.59
N ASP A 54 -14.04 -5.95 -11.46
CA ASP A 54 -15.00 -7.01 -11.09
C ASP A 54 -14.37 -8.15 -10.28
N ALA A 55 -13.10 -8.47 -10.54
CA ALA A 55 -12.34 -9.51 -9.82
C ALA A 55 -11.38 -8.93 -8.76
N PHE A 56 -11.35 -7.61 -8.57
CA PHE A 56 -10.49 -6.98 -7.58
C PHE A 56 -11.05 -7.20 -6.17
N ARG A 57 -10.24 -7.70 -5.24
CA ARG A 57 -10.68 -8.03 -3.87
C ARG A 57 -9.66 -7.51 -2.87
N SER A 58 -9.81 -6.25 -2.45
CA SER A 58 -8.97 -5.66 -1.41
C SER A 58 -9.23 -6.32 -0.06
N GLY A 59 -8.17 -6.66 0.67
CA GLY A 59 -8.24 -7.00 2.09
C GLY A 59 -8.39 -5.79 3.02
N GLY A 60 -8.43 -4.58 2.46
CA GLY A 60 -8.42 -3.32 3.21
C GLY A 60 -7.14 -3.12 4.04
N ARG A 61 -7.23 -2.41 5.17
CA ARG A 61 -6.08 -2.12 6.06
C ARG A 61 -4.94 -1.47 5.27
N ASP A 62 -3.72 -2.01 5.35
CA ASP A 62 -2.55 -1.55 4.62
C ASP A 62 -2.31 -2.30 3.30
N GLN A 63 -3.35 -2.87 2.69
CA GLN A 63 -3.27 -3.61 1.43
C GLN A 63 -2.50 -2.81 0.36
N SER A 64 -1.34 -3.33 -0.01
CA SER A 64 -0.52 -2.80 -1.10
C SER A 64 -0.88 -3.43 -2.45
N LEU A 65 -0.58 -2.68 -3.51
CA LEU A 65 -0.61 -3.09 -4.91
C LEU A 65 0.62 -2.52 -5.65
N SER A 66 0.86 -2.98 -6.87
CA SER A 66 1.81 -2.32 -7.78
C SER A 66 1.04 -1.57 -8.87
N LEU A 67 1.28 -0.27 -8.96
CA LEU A 67 0.72 0.64 -9.96
C LEU A 67 1.75 0.85 -11.08
N PHE A 68 1.30 0.75 -12.32
CA PHE A 68 2.09 0.97 -13.52
C PHE A 68 1.59 2.22 -14.22
N LEU A 69 2.48 3.20 -14.36
CA LEU A 69 2.18 4.51 -14.92
C LEU A 69 2.81 4.66 -16.32
N PRO A 70 2.11 5.31 -17.27
CA PRO A 70 2.70 5.66 -18.56
C PRO A 70 3.81 6.70 -18.41
N HIS A 71 4.77 6.70 -19.33
CA HIS A 71 5.68 7.83 -19.53
C HIS A 71 4.93 9.04 -20.11
N PRO A 72 5.44 10.28 -19.94
CA PRO A 72 4.86 11.45 -20.59
C PRO A 72 4.69 11.25 -22.10
N GLY A 73 3.50 11.53 -22.61
CA GLY A 73 3.16 11.36 -24.03
C GLY A 73 2.63 9.97 -24.41
N GLN A 74 2.72 8.98 -23.52
CA GLN A 74 2.08 7.67 -23.72
C GLN A 74 0.62 7.70 -23.23
N PRO A 75 -0.35 7.18 -24.01
CA PRO A 75 -1.76 7.16 -23.61
C PRO A 75 -2.06 6.08 -22.55
N GLU A 76 -1.21 5.06 -22.44
CA GLU A 76 -1.35 3.95 -21.50
C GLU A 76 0.03 3.37 -21.12
N PRO A 77 0.15 2.65 -19.99
CA PRO A 77 1.41 2.03 -19.60
C PRO A 77 1.80 0.91 -20.57
N ILE A 78 3.06 0.90 -20.99
CA ILE A 78 3.61 -0.19 -21.82
C ILE A 78 4.16 -1.28 -20.90
N LEU A 79 3.57 -2.47 -21.03
CA LEU A 79 3.89 -3.69 -20.27
C LEU A 79 4.13 -4.86 -21.22
N PRO A 80 4.80 -5.93 -20.77
CA PRO A 80 4.84 -7.20 -21.49
C PRO A 80 3.43 -7.78 -21.70
N PRO A 81 3.26 -8.73 -22.64
CA PRO A 81 2.01 -9.44 -22.81
C PRO A 81 1.54 -10.11 -21.50
N GLU A 82 0.25 -10.04 -21.20
CA GLU A 82 -0.32 -10.67 -19.98
C GLU A 82 -0.18 -12.20 -19.99
N THR A 83 -0.04 -12.81 -21.16
CA THR A 83 0.17 -14.25 -21.34
C THR A 83 1.61 -14.69 -21.10
N ASP A 84 2.53 -13.75 -20.86
CA ASP A 84 3.93 -14.06 -20.57
C ASP A 84 4.07 -14.67 -19.16
N PRO A 85 4.46 -15.95 -19.03
CA PRO A 85 4.62 -16.59 -17.73
C PRO A 85 5.79 -16.00 -16.91
N ASP A 86 6.73 -15.30 -17.55
CA ASP A 86 7.86 -14.61 -16.91
C ASP A 86 7.78 -13.09 -17.16
N TRP A 87 6.56 -12.55 -17.16
CA TRP A 87 6.29 -11.14 -17.44
C TRP A 87 7.16 -10.18 -16.63
N PHE A 88 7.52 -10.51 -15.38
CA PHE A 88 8.32 -9.60 -14.54
C PHE A 88 9.77 -9.51 -15.01
N THR A 89 10.36 -10.61 -15.48
CA THR A 89 11.70 -10.56 -16.09
C THR A 89 11.65 -9.81 -17.41
N SER A 90 10.67 -10.09 -18.27
CA SER A 90 10.45 -9.35 -19.51
C SER A 90 10.31 -7.85 -19.24
N TYR A 91 9.47 -7.46 -18.27
CA TYR A 91 9.31 -6.08 -17.82
C TYR A 91 10.67 -5.46 -17.44
N ARG A 92 11.48 -6.14 -16.61
CA ARG A 92 12.78 -5.62 -16.18
C ARG A 92 13.80 -5.42 -17.33
N THR A 93 13.64 -6.15 -18.44
CA THR A 93 14.53 -6.04 -19.60
C THR A 93 14.06 -5.07 -20.69
N MET A 94 12.82 -4.55 -20.59
CA MET A 94 12.32 -3.53 -21.51
C MET A 94 13.11 -2.21 -21.38
N ASP A 95 13.18 -1.47 -22.49
CA ASP A 95 13.75 -0.14 -22.54
C ASP A 95 13.08 0.80 -21.52
N ALA A 96 13.90 1.40 -20.65
CA ALA A 96 13.46 2.23 -19.55
C ALA A 96 12.79 3.53 -19.99
N ASP A 97 13.00 3.98 -21.24
CA ASP A 97 12.36 5.19 -21.77
C ASP A 97 10.90 4.97 -22.17
N VAL A 98 10.48 3.71 -22.34
CA VAL A 98 9.12 3.34 -22.74
C VAL A 98 8.41 2.44 -21.72
N ARG A 99 9.15 1.66 -20.94
CA ARG A 99 8.63 0.75 -19.93
C ARG A 99 7.85 1.51 -18.86
N ALA A 100 6.62 1.06 -18.59
CA ALA A 100 5.79 1.66 -17.55
C ALA A 100 6.53 1.81 -16.20
N VAL A 101 6.35 2.95 -15.54
CA VAL A 101 6.94 3.18 -14.21
C VAL A 101 6.14 2.41 -13.17
N MET A 102 6.79 1.46 -12.47
CA MET A 102 6.16 0.65 -11.44
C MET A 102 6.38 1.23 -10.04
N ARG A 103 5.30 1.48 -9.30
CA ARG A 103 5.33 2.02 -7.93
C ARG A 103 4.37 1.27 -7.02
N SER A 104 4.76 1.05 -5.78
CA SER A 104 3.92 0.44 -4.76
C SER A 104 3.03 1.48 -4.11
N TYR A 105 1.74 1.19 -4.04
CA TYR A 105 0.74 2.06 -3.44
C TYR A 105 -0.20 1.27 -2.54
N THR A 106 -0.87 1.98 -1.63
CA THR A 106 -1.93 1.42 -0.79
C THR A 106 -3.27 1.50 -1.52
N VAL A 107 -4.08 0.45 -1.47
CA VAL A 107 -5.51 0.51 -1.78
C VAL A 107 -6.21 1.25 -0.65
N ARG A 108 -6.39 2.56 -0.79
CA ARG A 108 -6.97 3.40 0.27
C ARG A 108 -8.41 2.98 0.60
N ALA A 109 -9.19 2.70 -0.44
CA ALA A 109 -10.55 2.22 -0.33
C ALA A 109 -10.94 1.44 -1.59
N GLN A 110 -11.86 0.49 -1.43
CA GLN A 110 -12.56 -0.15 -2.54
C GLN A 110 -14.06 0.00 -2.31
N ARG A 111 -14.79 0.41 -3.35
CA ARG A 111 -16.26 0.42 -3.38
C ARG A 111 -16.71 -0.48 -4.53
N THR A 112 -17.78 -1.25 -4.32
CA THR A 112 -18.29 -2.22 -5.31
C THR A 112 -19.60 -1.79 -5.94
N GLN A 113 -20.25 -0.75 -5.42
CA GLN A 113 -21.56 -0.24 -5.86
C GLN A 113 -21.56 1.29 -5.87
N PRO A 114 -22.29 1.95 -6.81
CA PRO A 114 -23.08 1.33 -7.89
C PRO A 114 -22.23 0.73 -9.02
N ALA A 115 -20.97 1.14 -9.13
CA ALA A 115 -19.96 0.53 -10.00
C ALA A 115 -18.66 0.35 -9.19
N PRO A 116 -17.84 -0.65 -9.52
CA PRO A 116 -16.61 -0.89 -8.77
C PRO A 116 -15.58 0.21 -9.04
N GLU A 117 -15.02 0.74 -7.96
CA GLU A 117 -13.94 1.74 -7.97
C GLU A 117 -12.98 1.56 -6.80
N ILE A 118 -11.74 1.99 -6.97
CA ILE A 118 -10.72 2.03 -5.92
C ILE A 118 -10.13 3.43 -5.80
N ASP A 119 -9.73 3.79 -4.58
CA ASP A 119 -8.95 5.01 -4.34
C ASP A 119 -7.49 4.65 -4.08
N ILE A 120 -6.61 5.48 -4.64
CA ILE A 120 -5.20 5.51 -4.29
C ILE A 120 -4.84 6.95 -3.94
N ASP A 121 -4.23 7.14 -2.79
CA ASP A 121 -3.76 8.44 -2.32
C ASP A 121 -2.26 8.56 -2.64
N PHE A 122 -1.91 9.65 -3.32
CA PHE A 122 -0.55 9.99 -3.73
C PHE A 122 0.01 11.03 -2.77
N ALA A 123 1.04 10.65 -2.02
CA ALA A 123 1.87 11.60 -1.28
C ALA A 123 2.74 12.37 -2.28
N LEU A 124 2.46 13.66 -2.41
CA LEU A 124 3.19 14.58 -3.27
C LEU A 124 4.37 15.14 -2.48
N HIS A 125 5.55 15.12 -3.10
CA HIS A 125 6.76 15.67 -2.51
C HIS A 125 7.46 16.62 -3.49
N PRO A 126 8.21 17.63 -3.01
CA PRO A 126 8.79 18.68 -3.85
C PRO A 126 9.73 18.17 -4.95
N ASP A 127 10.45 17.07 -4.70
CA ASP A 127 11.36 16.47 -5.69
C ASP A 127 10.59 15.92 -6.92
N GLY A 128 9.26 15.78 -6.81
CA GLY A 128 8.36 15.56 -7.92
C GLY A 128 8.71 14.33 -8.72
N GLY A 129 8.86 13.17 -8.09
CA GLY A 129 9.17 11.90 -8.78
C GLY A 129 8.15 11.54 -9.89
N PRO A 130 8.43 10.54 -10.74
CA PRO A 130 7.56 10.21 -11.88
C PRO A 130 6.09 10.04 -11.51
N ALA A 131 5.79 9.40 -10.37
CA ALA A 131 4.43 9.20 -9.91
C ALA A 131 3.75 10.48 -9.41
N CYS A 132 4.49 11.36 -8.72
CA CYS A 132 3.99 12.68 -8.32
C CYS A 132 3.64 13.52 -9.56
N ARG A 133 4.54 13.59 -10.56
CA ARG A 133 4.29 14.33 -11.81
C ARG A 133 3.12 13.77 -12.59
N TRP A 134 2.94 12.45 -12.60
CA TRP A 134 1.78 11.83 -13.22
C TRP A 134 0.51 12.18 -12.45
N ALA A 135 0.52 12.07 -11.12
CA ALA A 135 -0.63 12.34 -10.26
C ALA A 135 -1.13 13.79 -10.38
N GLU A 136 -0.22 14.76 -10.41
CA GLU A 136 -0.55 16.19 -10.61
C GLU A 136 -1.25 16.48 -11.95
N ARG A 137 -1.06 15.60 -12.93
CA ARG A 137 -1.67 15.71 -14.27
C ARG A 137 -2.78 14.70 -14.48
N ALA A 138 -3.11 13.87 -13.48
CA ALA A 138 -4.14 12.86 -13.61
C ALA A 138 -5.49 13.53 -13.87
N ALA A 139 -6.20 13.03 -14.89
CA ALA A 139 -7.49 13.55 -15.30
C ALA A 139 -8.39 12.39 -15.72
N PRO A 140 -9.73 12.55 -15.64
CA PRO A 140 -10.66 11.52 -16.09
C PRO A 140 -10.32 11.02 -17.50
N GLY A 141 -10.28 9.70 -17.67
CA GLY A 141 -9.89 9.06 -18.93
C GLY A 141 -8.42 8.63 -19.03
N HIS A 142 -7.52 9.13 -18.18
CA HIS A 142 -6.13 8.64 -18.13
C HIS A 142 -6.08 7.18 -17.68
N ARG A 143 -5.22 6.38 -18.32
CA ARG A 143 -5.15 4.93 -18.12
C ARG A 143 -3.92 4.51 -17.34
N VAL A 144 -4.10 3.52 -16.48
CA VAL A 144 -3.05 2.86 -15.69
C VAL A 144 -3.26 1.35 -15.72
N ALA A 145 -2.24 0.61 -15.30
CA ALA A 145 -2.35 -0.80 -15.01
C ALA A 145 -1.99 -1.05 -13.55
N VAL A 146 -2.62 -2.06 -12.94
CA VAL A 146 -2.44 -2.40 -11.53
C VAL A 146 -2.24 -3.89 -11.41
N LEU A 147 -1.13 -4.33 -10.82
CA LEU A 147 -1.03 -5.66 -10.25
C LEU A 147 -1.63 -5.61 -8.85
N GLY A 148 -2.90 -5.99 -8.76
CA GLY A 148 -3.75 -5.81 -7.58
C GLY A 148 -4.25 -7.12 -6.99
N PRO A 149 -4.82 -7.10 -5.79
CA PRO A 149 -5.33 -8.30 -5.12
C PRO A 149 -6.59 -8.84 -5.81
N ALA A 150 -6.61 -10.14 -6.08
CA ALA A 150 -7.78 -10.88 -6.55
C ALA A 150 -8.42 -11.74 -5.45
N VAL A 151 -7.75 -11.86 -4.30
CA VAL A 151 -8.25 -12.47 -3.06
C VAL A 151 -7.96 -11.53 -1.89
N PRO A 152 -8.87 -11.41 -0.90
CA PRO A 152 -8.74 -10.43 0.16
C PRO A 152 -7.62 -10.74 1.17
N ASP A 153 -7.33 -12.02 1.43
CA ASP A 153 -6.21 -12.42 2.28
C ASP A 153 -5.00 -12.81 1.42
N ASN A 154 -4.02 -11.91 1.37
CA ASN A 154 -2.78 -12.06 0.64
C ASN A 154 -1.63 -11.32 1.35
N THR A 155 -0.43 -11.48 0.83
CA THR A 155 0.82 -10.90 1.38
C THR A 155 0.90 -9.38 1.36
N GLY A 156 -0.02 -8.71 0.66
CA GLY A 156 -0.04 -7.26 0.54
C GLY A 156 -0.67 -6.56 1.73
N VAL A 157 -1.33 -7.30 2.64
CA VAL A 157 -1.77 -6.83 3.96
C VAL A 157 -0.77 -7.25 5.01
N ARG A 158 -0.15 -6.29 5.69
CA ARG A 158 0.81 -6.54 6.78
C ARG A 158 0.25 -6.14 8.14
N PHE A 159 -0.72 -5.24 8.21
CA PHE A 159 -1.44 -4.88 9.43
C PHE A 159 -2.32 -6.04 9.89
N ARG A 160 -1.79 -6.85 10.80
CA ARG A 160 -2.43 -8.09 11.28
C ARG A 160 -2.29 -8.17 12.81
N PRO A 161 -2.98 -7.31 13.59
CA PRO A 161 -3.02 -7.45 15.05
C PRO A 161 -3.54 -8.84 15.42
N ALA A 162 -2.96 -9.42 16.48
CA ALA A 162 -3.40 -10.72 16.98
C ALA A 162 -4.76 -10.58 17.67
N PRO A 163 -5.56 -11.66 17.80
CA PRO A 163 -6.85 -11.58 18.46
C PRO A 163 -6.80 -11.12 19.92
N ASP A 164 -5.65 -11.29 20.59
CA ASP A 164 -5.41 -10.88 21.96
C ASP A 164 -4.85 -9.45 22.09
N THR A 165 -4.72 -8.72 20.98
CA THR A 165 -4.23 -7.33 21.00
C THR A 165 -5.16 -6.44 21.82
N ASP A 166 -4.61 -5.81 22.86
CA ASP A 166 -5.30 -4.92 23.79
C ASP A 166 -4.94 -3.44 23.59
N GLN A 167 -3.97 -3.15 22.73
CA GLN A 167 -3.57 -1.81 22.34
C GLN A 167 -2.91 -1.82 20.95
N VAL A 168 -3.20 -0.81 20.14
CA VAL A 168 -2.48 -0.52 18.90
C VAL A 168 -1.64 0.75 19.04
N VAL A 169 -0.36 0.64 18.72
CA VAL A 169 0.58 1.76 18.61
C VAL A 169 0.99 1.91 17.15
N LEU A 170 0.89 3.13 16.61
CA LEU A 170 1.12 3.37 15.19
C LEU A 170 2.10 4.52 14.95
N TRP A 171 3.00 4.35 13.99
CA TRP A 171 3.65 5.48 13.32
C TRP A 171 3.53 5.36 11.80
N ALA A 172 3.18 6.47 11.16
CA ALA A 172 3.18 6.61 9.71
C ALA A 172 3.76 7.96 9.31
N ASP A 173 4.52 8.01 8.21
CA ASP A 173 4.71 9.28 7.49
C ASP A 173 3.62 9.49 6.44
N GLU A 174 3.69 10.58 5.67
CA GLU A 174 2.68 10.95 4.68
C GLU A 174 2.49 9.89 3.58
N THR A 175 3.53 9.08 3.30
CA THR A 175 3.46 8.00 2.31
C THR A 175 2.70 6.78 2.83
N ALA A 176 2.70 6.60 4.16
CA ALA A 176 2.00 5.53 4.86
C ALA A 176 0.65 5.97 5.45
N LEU A 177 0.34 7.27 5.44
CA LEU A 177 -0.95 7.82 5.90
C LEU A 177 -2.18 7.13 5.29
N PRO A 178 -2.21 6.77 3.98
CA PRO A 178 -3.36 6.06 3.41
C PRO A 178 -3.58 4.68 4.06
N ALA A 179 -2.49 3.95 4.31
CA ALA A 179 -2.52 2.64 4.98
C ALA A 179 -2.90 2.75 6.45
N ALA A 180 -2.33 3.72 7.16
CA ALA A 180 -2.69 3.99 8.55
C ALA A 180 -4.18 4.34 8.69
N SER A 181 -4.69 5.20 7.80
CA SER A 181 -6.11 5.59 7.77
C SER A 181 -7.03 4.37 7.59
N ALA A 182 -6.75 3.55 6.57
CA ALA A 182 -7.56 2.37 6.27
C ALA A 182 -7.44 1.27 7.34
N ALA A 183 -6.29 1.17 8.04
CA ALA A 183 -6.13 0.27 9.18
C ALA A 183 -6.95 0.74 10.40
N LEU A 184 -6.87 2.02 10.76
CA LEU A 184 -7.62 2.62 11.86
C LEU A 184 -9.13 2.47 11.68
N GLU A 185 -9.62 2.63 10.45
CA GLU A 185 -11.05 2.49 10.11
C GLU A 185 -11.63 1.08 10.35
N GLN A 186 -10.77 0.05 10.45
CA GLN A 186 -11.18 -1.35 10.58
C GLN A 186 -10.94 -1.93 11.98
N LEU A 187 -10.33 -1.16 12.88
CA LEU A 187 -10.17 -1.57 14.26
C LEU A 187 -11.52 -1.65 14.98
N PRO A 188 -11.66 -2.50 16.01
CA PRO A 188 -12.79 -2.46 16.93
C PRO A 188 -13.00 -1.04 17.48
N ALA A 189 -14.26 -0.63 17.64
CA ALA A 189 -14.61 0.75 18.00
C ALA A 189 -14.03 1.21 19.36
N ASP A 190 -13.71 0.26 20.23
CA ASP A 190 -13.16 0.41 21.57
C ASP A 190 -11.67 0.09 21.67
N MET A 191 -11.01 -0.28 20.57
CA MET A 191 -9.58 -0.58 20.54
C MET A 191 -8.77 0.65 20.99
N PRO A 192 -7.96 0.55 22.07
CA PRO A 192 -7.06 1.63 22.47
C PRO A 192 -6.00 1.88 21.38
N VAL A 193 -5.94 3.11 20.88
CA VAL A 193 -4.99 3.53 19.84
C VAL A 193 -4.14 4.69 20.32
N THR A 194 -2.82 4.59 20.13
CA THR A 194 -1.91 5.74 20.18
C THR A 194 -1.13 5.81 18.87
N ALA A 195 -1.31 6.88 18.11
CA ALA A 195 -0.75 7.02 16.77
C ALA A 195 0.01 8.34 16.61
N TRP A 196 1.12 8.28 15.88
CA TRP A 196 1.85 9.45 15.41
C TRP A 196 1.87 9.46 13.89
N ILE A 197 1.47 10.58 13.30
CA ILE A 197 1.47 10.77 11.86
C ILE A 197 2.42 11.91 11.52
N THR A 198 3.51 11.63 10.80
CA THR A 198 4.41 12.65 10.29
C THR A 198 3.87 13.20 8.98
N VAL A 199 3.73 14.52 8.88
CA VAL A 199 3.24 15.22 7.68
C VAL A 199 4.12 16.42 7.36
N GLN A 200 4.07 16.91 6.11
CA GLN A 200 4.86 18.05 5.68
C GLN A 200 4.32 19.35 6.29
N HIS A 201 3.05 19.64 6.01
CA HIS A 201 2.38 20.89 6.40
C HIS A 201 1.26 20.63 7.41
N ALA A 202 0.90 21.64 8.21
CA ALA A 202 -0.21 21.53 9.15
C ALA A 202 -1.54 21.20 8.46
N GLN A 203 -1.74 21.68 7.22
CA GLN A 203 -2.92 21.37 6.41
C GLN A 203 -2.98 19.91 5.93
N ASP A 204 -1.89 19.15 6.04
CA ASP A 204 -1.88 17.71 5.75
C ASP A 204 -2.39 16.87 6.93
N ALA A 205 -2.68 17.49 8.08
CA ALA A 205 -3.25 16.82 9.25
C ALA A 205 -4.75 16.53 9.05
N LEU A 206 -5.06 15.50 8.26
CA LEU A 206 -6.42 15.10 7.94
C LEU A 206 -7.18 14.58 9.18
N ALA A 207 -8.49 14.80 9.24
CA ALA A 207 -9.33 14.15 10.25
C ALA A 207 -9.43 12.65 9.93
N LEU A 208 -8.87 11.79 10.79
CA LEU A 208 -8.89 10.34 10.59
C LEU A 208 -10.09 9.71 11.30
N LYS A 209 -10.77 8.79 10.63
CA LYS A 209 -11.74 7.91 11.26
C LYS A 209 -10.99 6.81 12.02
N ALA A 210 -11.15 6.79 13.34
CA ALA A 210 -10.46 5.88 14.25
C ALA A 210 -11.39 5.42 15.39
N PRO A 211 -10.99 4.41 16.18
CA PRO A 211 -11.69 4.02 17.40
C PRO A 211 -11.93 5.20 18.35
N ALA A 212 -13.01 5.12 19.15
CA ALA A 212 -13.31 6.15 20.12
C ALA A 212 -12.19 6.25 21.16
N GLY A 213 -11.74 7.48 21.46
CA GLY A 213 -10.63 7.71 22.38
C GLY A 213 -9.23 7.47 21.79
N ALA A 214 -9.12 7.19 20.49
CA ALA A 214 -7.83 7.14 19.81
C ALA A 214 -7.05 8.46 20.00
N ARG A 215 -5.80 8.36 20.46
CA ARG A 215 -4.89 9.51 20.59
C ARG A 215 -4.02 9.58 19.35
N ILE A 216 -4.29 10.56 18.49
CA ILE A 216 -3.56 10.77 17.23
C ILE A 216 -2.81 12.10 17.32
N THR A 217 -1.48 12.02 17.22
CA THR A 217 -0.59 13.19 17.26
C THR A 217 0.04 13.40 15.88
N TYR A 218 -0.11 14.60 15.35
CA TYR A 218 0.55 15.01 14.11
C TYR A 218 1.93 15.59 14.40
N LEU A 219 2.96 15.08 13.72
CA LEU A 219 4.32 15.59 13.72
C LEU A 219 4.54 16.38 12.43
N VAL A 220 4.36 17.69 12.48
CA VAL A 220 4.41 18.59 11.31
C VAL A 220 5.84 19.06 11.07
N ARG A 221 6.43 18.73 9.91
CA ARG A 221 7.83 19.04 9.61
C ARG A 221 8.09 20.55 9.51
N ASP A 222 7.19 21.30 8.89
CA ASP A 222 7.33 22.75 8.72
C ASP A 222 7.24 23.55 10.03
N GLU A 223 6.68 22.95 11.09
CA GLU A 223 6.61 23.53 12.44
C GLU A 223 7.74 23.02 13.34
N GLN A 224 8.77 22.41 12.74
CA GLN A 224 9.94 21.89 13.45
C GLN A 224 9.57 20.94 14.60
N ALA A 225 8.51 20.14 14.40
CA ALA A 225 8.13 19.10 15.35
C ALA A 225 9.32 18.14 15.58
N PRO A 226 9.44 17.55 16.80
CA PRO A 226 10.47 16.58 17.08
C PRO A 226 10.42 15.42 16.08
N GLY A 227 11.60 14.87 15.79
CA GLY A 227 11.68 13.71 14.92
C GLY A 227 10.87 12.54 15.50
N PRO A 228 10.30 11.66 14.68
CA PRO A 228 9.45 10.57 15.15
C PRO A 228 10.15 9.65 16.18
N ALA A 229 11.45 9.40 16.03
CA ALA A 229 12.19 8.62 17.02
C ALA A 229 12.24 9.30 18.41
N GLU A 230 12.41 10.62 18.44
CA GLU A 230 12.39 11.41 19.67
C GLU A 230 10.99 11.46 20.28
N ALA A 231 9.98 11.79 19.47
CA ALA A 231 8.59 11.88 19.92
C ALA A 231 8.09 10.56 20.51
N LEU A 232 8.36 9.42 19.85
CA LEU A 232 7.91 8.11 20.32
C LEU A 232 8.73 7.59 21.50
N ALA A 233 9.99 7.98 21.64
CA ALA A 233 10.81 7.63 22.80
C ALA A 233 10.36 8.38 24.06
N ALA A 234 9.97 9.65 23.92
CA ALA A 234 9.45 10.47 25.03
C ALA A 234 7.99 10.16 25.41
N ALA A 235 7.26 9.44 24.56
CA ALA A 235 5.85 9.17 24.78
C ALA A 235 5.58 8.23 25.96
N GLU A 236 4.64 8.62 26.81
CA GLU A 236 4.02 7.73 27.79
C GLU A 236 2.93 6.88 27.09
N LEU A 237 3.20 5.59 27.00
CA LEU A 237 2.26 4.62 26.47
C LEU A 237 1.47 3.98 27.63
N PRO A 238 0.15 3.78 27.48
CA PRO A 238 -0.64 3.05 28.47
C PRO A 238 -0.09 1.65 28.61
N ASP A 239 -0.10 1.14 29.84
CA ASP A 239 0.23 -0.25 30.11
C ASP A 239 -0.68 -1.17 29.30
N ALA A 240 -0.07 -2.11 28.59
CA ALA A 240 -0.73 -3.08 27.74
C ALA A 240 -0.05 -4.43 27.93
N VAL A 241 -0.85 -5.49 28.05
CA VAL A 241 -0.36 -6.87 28.18
C VAL A 241 0.10 -7.39 26.81
N ALA A 242 -0.60 -6.99 25.74
CA ALA A 242 -0.42 -7.55 24.40
C ALA A 242 -0.39 -6.46 23.30
N PRO A 243 0.45 -5.41 23.42
CA PRO A 243 0.45 -4.28 22.50
C PRO A 243 0.89 -4.72 21.09
N TYR A 244 0.22 -4.20 20.07
CA TYR A 244 0.60 -4.36 18.67
C TYR A 244 1.12 -3.03 18.11
N VAL A 245 2.28 -3.07 17.47
CA VAL A 245 2.93 -1.90 16.89
C VAL A 245 2.97 -2.04 15.37
N TRP A 246 2.54 -0.99 14.66
CA TRP A 246 2.69 -0.89 13.21
C TRP A 246 3.44 0.39 12.83
N ILE A 247 4.47 0.25 11.99
CA ILE A 247 5.41 1.33 11.66
C ILE A 247 5.64 1.34 10.14
N ALA A 248 5.29 2.41 9.43
CA ALA A 248 5.58 2.50 8.00
C ALA A 248 5.96 3.90 7.54
N GLY A 249 6.87 3.99 6.57
CA GLY A 249 7.37 5.26 6.05
C GLY A 249 8.83 5.16 5.63
N GLU A 250 9.61 6.22 5.85
CA GLU A 250 11.04 6.26 5.52
C GLU A 250 11.85 5.17 6.24
N ALA A 251 12.64 4.40 5.48
CA ALA A 251 13.28 3.17 5.93
C ALA A 251 14.24 3.33 7.12
N SER A 252 15.01 4.43 7.20
CA SER A 252 15.91 4.68 8.32
C SER A 252 15.13 4.99 9.61
N CYS A 253 14.05 5.76 9.49
CA CYS A 253 13.15 6.05 10.59
C CYS A 253 12.46 4.79 11.10
N VAL A 254 11.91 3.98 10.19
CA VAL A 254 11.28 2.69 10.51
C VAL A 254 12.25 1.79 11.28
N ARG A 255 13.52 1.69 10.85
CA ARG A 255 14.56 0.91 11.53
C ARG A 255 14.83 1.43 12.95
N ALA A 256 14.90 2.76 13.13
CA ALA A 256 15.11 3.37 14.44
C ALA A 256 13.94 3.10 15.40
N LEU A 257 12.70 3.28 14.93
CA LEU A 257 11.50 3.04 15.72
C LEU A 257 11.33 1.57 16.10
N ARG A 258 11.56 0.65 15.15
CA ARG A 258 11.54 -0.79 15.45
C ARG A 258 12.54 -1.14 16.53
N ARG A 259 13.77 -0.64 16.44
CA ARG A 259 14.81 -0.87 17.46
C ARG A 259 14.33 -0.36 18.82
N HIS A 260 13.73 0.83 18.86
CA HIS A 260 13.20 1.39 20.09
C HIS A 260 12.13 0.49 20.75
N PHE A 261 11.11 0.07 20.01
CA PHE A 261 10.05 -0.78 20.58
C PHE A 261 10.55 -2.17 21.02
N VAL A 262 11.42 -2.80 20.23
CA VAL A 262 11.90 -4.15 20.53
C VAL A 262 12.99 -4.16 21.60
N ASN A 263 13.99 -3.28 21.49
CA ASN A 263 15.16 -3.32 22.37
C ASN A 263 14.97 -2.47 23.63
N ASP A 264 14.42 -1.26 23.49
CA ASP A 264 14.36 -0.32 24.61
C ASP A 264 13.09 -0.55 25.44
N ARG A 265 11.93 -0.79 24.78
CA ARG A 265 10.66 -1.12 25.46
C ARG A 265 10.42 -2.61 25.66
N GLY A 266 11.24 -3.49 25.08
CA GLY A 266 11.16 -4.93 25.30
C GLY A 266 9.95 -5.63 24.68
N TYR A 267 9.27 -5.01 23.70
CA TYR A 267 8.11 -5.62 23.06
C TYR A 267 8.50 -6.87 22.27
N ASP A 268 7.63 -7.89 22.24
CA ASP A 268 7.84 -9.06 21.39
C ASP A 268 7.91 -8.61 19.92
N ARG A 269 9.00 -8.97 19.23
CA ARG A 269 9.21 -8.68 17.80
C ARG A 269 8.06 -9.13 16.91
N ARG A 270 7.32 -10.18 17.30
CA ARG A 270 6.16 -10.69 16.56
C ARG A 270 4.95 -9.75 16.62
N ARG A 271 4.93 -8.84 17.58
CA ARG A 271 3.92 -7.80 17.73
C ARG A 271 4.35 -6.46 17.12
N VAL A 272 5.51 -6.39 16.47
CA VAL A 272 6.02 -5.18 15.81
C VAL A 272 6.11 -5.42 14.30
N THR A 273 5.08 -4.97 13.58
CA THR A 273 5.06 -4.96 12.12
C THR A 273 5.66 -3.66 11.61
N PHE A 274 6.57 -3.74 10.64
CA PHE A 274 7.24 -2.55 10.12
C PHE A 274 7.56 -2.69 8.63
N THR A 275 7.47 -1.59 7.88
CA THR A 275 7.80 -1.58 6.44
C THR A 275 8.41 -0.23 6.04
N GLY A 276 9.61 -0.26 5.43
CA GLY A 276 10.19 0.93 4.80
C GLY A 276 9.60 1.13 3.41
N TYR A 277 8.78 2.16 3.21
CA TYR A 277 8.11 2.45 1.94
C TYR A 277 9.02 3.17 0.96
N TRP A 278 9.92 4.00 1.47
CA TRP A 278 10.89 4.74 0.68
C TRP A 278 12.17 4.93 1.49
N ARG A 279 13.25 5.35 0.85
CA ARG A 279 14.51 5.71 1.51
C ARG A 279 15.04 6.98 0.88
N GLN A 280 15.42 7.94 1.71
CA GLN A 280 16.01 9.18 1.20
C GLN A 280 17.25 8.88 0.35
N GLY A 281 17.31 9.50 -0.83
CA GLY A 281 18.42 9.31 -1.78
C GLY A 281 18.37 8.00 -2.59
N LEU A 282 17.33 7.17 -2.46
CA LEU A 282 17.09 6.02 -3.34
C LEU A 282 15.78 6.15 -4.11
N THR A 283 15.79 5.66 -5.34
CA THR A 283 14.55 5.37 -6.08
C THR A 283 13.91 4.09 -5.53
N GLU A 284 12.62 3.89 -5.80
CA GLU A 284 11.93 2.66 -5.42
C GLU A 284 12.56 1.41 -6.05
N ASP A 285 13.04 1.51 -7.29
CA ASP A 285 13.73 0.41 -7.98
C ASP A 285 15.01 0.02 -7.22
N GLY A 286 15.81 1.01 -6.81
CA GLY A 286 16.99 0.78 -5.97
C GLY A 286 16.65 0.26 -4.57
N LEU A 287 15.48 0.60 -4.01
CA LEU A 287 15.02 0.05 -2.73
C LEU A 287 14.63 -1.43 -2.86
N ARG A 288 13.94 -1.81 -3.95
CA ARG A 288 13.57 -3.21 -4.22
C ARG A 288 14.79 -4.09 -4.41
N GLU A 289 15.77 -3.63 -5.19
CA GLU A 289 17.05 -4.32 -5.36
C GLU A 289 17.74 -4.55 -4.00
N ALA A 290 17.89 -3.50 -3.19
CA ALA A 290 18.50 -3.60 -1.87
C ALA A 290 17.74 -4.53 -0.90
N THR A 291 16.40 -4.62 -1.01
CA THR A 291 15.58 -5.52 -0.18
C THR A 291 15.74 -6.97 -0.62
N SER A 292 15.77 -7.23 -1.93
CA SER A 292 15.99 -8.57 -2.48
C SER A 292 17.37 -9.14 -2.13
N GLU A 293 18.40 -8.31 -2.04
CA GLU A 293 19.74 -8.74 -1.58
C GLU A 293 19.77 -9.11 -0.10
N HIS A 294 18.92 -8.50 0.74
CA HIS A 294 18.85 -8.80 2.18
C HIS A 294 17.99 -10.04 2.51
N GLU A 295 17.10 -10.49 1.62
CA GLU A 295 16.33 -11.73 1.81
C GLU A 295 17.11 -12.99 1.43
N VAL A 296 18.23 -12.86 0.71
CA VAL A 296 19.09 -13.96 0.26
C VAL A 296 20.32 -14.16 1.17
N SER A 297 20.56 -13.26 2.12
CA SER A 297 21.68 -13.31 3.09
C SER A 297 21.23 -13.58 4.51
#